data_AF-A0A4S4MQC2-F1
#
_entry.id   AF-A0A4S4MQC2-F1
#
_cell.length_a   1.000
_cell.length_b   1.000
_cell.length_c   1.000
_cell.angle_alpha   90.00
_cell.angle_beta   90.00
_cell.angle_gamma   90.00
#
_symmetry.space_group_name_H-M   'P 1'
#
loop_
_entity.id
_entity.type
_entity.pdbx_description
1 polymer ?
#
loop_
_entity_poly.entity_id
_entity_poly.type
_entity_poly.pdbx_seq_one_letter_code
_entity_poly.pdbx_strand_id
1 'polypeptide(L)'
;MRFGCRFLTGGRVCDTHIYKYGAYPFDLIGPITVIWQSQSDKMHTPPGPSTRHRAKHQKKEQAAPIPETPKRMVWIRAHPSVFSEVYKALQTSTSYALEAAKKSNESAAEVDLVVEISDLRERLNIFEIMGPKSSQIIKGALKPTLQSRKEFTAFWQSLGNLQTTASLPRNMVIGFTVNDPRLTFPPKNAHVQTNLTSSPVAGIFPTSLLALSDIWAEEVRDKLQKPKFKKKDLDQRRSQSDNPGTSLQSTLHDDRIPVLLIQRSLESSPDGAPSGSSSQLDSPSLHGWTLVIPSGWSMPFFSSLIYTGTRVAGQRERQTQAFEAGKPYFPRDYPACKEYQQYSDDREEKESERWQKKPPAKRPNYQVLLTRSPWQPDWDVVLGLQPPPPMDLPAKTSADFVETQRHQAKDMKPWLLRGPNVGRILEAASTMFNHAAGLHEEINKLRTKRLLDPLPASVRADNLWKTALITVKLRMCGRGRPEDLAMIYIVDDEEHGQWTASFNKDAMLTDDQEDQLELANRQMHTDNIIGYVTTGNFSLSLGEAYAIGAVPLARLFELKEQATRMGKYPHLLVKVRDRGETVYRAAHLEVIEG
;
A
#
# COMPACT_ATOMS: atom_id res chain seq x y z
N MET A 1 -12.78 2.82 -13.17
CA MET A 1 -11.99 3.77 -12.35
C MET A 1 -11.50 4.90 -13.25
N ARG A 2 -11.89 6.17 -13.02
CA ARG A 2 -11.18 7.31 -13.64
C ARG A 2 -9.92 7.59 -12.82
N PHE A 3 -8.78 7.16 -13.33
CA PHE A 3 -7.48 7.65 -12.85
C PHE A 3 -7.34 9.12 -13.27
N GLY A 4 -6.68 9.94 -12.45
CA GLY A 4 -6.25 11.26 -12.94
C GLY A 4 -5.41 11.08 -14.20
N CYS A 5 -5.50 12.02 -15.16
CA CYS A 5 -4.82 11.95 -16.47
C CYS A 5 -3.33 11.57 -16.37
N ARG A 6 -2.68 11.86 -15.22
CA ARG A 6 -1.29 11.55 -14.91
C ARG A 6 -0.87 10.07 -14.98
N PHE A 7 -1.79 9.12 -14.76
CA PHE A 7 -1.45 7.68 -14.75
C PHE A 7 -1.72 6.97 -16.08
N LEU A 8 -2.62 7.53 -16.88
CA LEU A 8 -3.10 6.91 -18.11
C LEU A 8 -2.01 6.81 -19.20
N THR A 9 -0.96 7.63 -19.11
CA THR A 9 0.17 7.63 -20.06
C THR A 9 1.12 6.44 -19.86
N GLY A 10 1.01 5.71 -18.76
CA GLY A 10 1.96 4.65 -18.38
C GLY A 10 3.29 5.14 -17.80
N GLY A 11 3.53 6.47 -17.76
CA GLY A 11 4.74 7.04 -17.16
C GLY A 11 4.79 6.92 -15.63
N ARG A 12 3.66 6.61 -14.98
CA ARG A 12 3.55 6.40 -13.53
C ARG A 12 2.67 5.21 -13.20
N VAL A 13 3.01 4.55 -12.10
CA VAL A 13 2.19 3.53 -11.44
C VAL A 13 1.17 4.19 -10.50
N CYS A 14 -0.02 3.61 -10.41
CA CYS A 14 -1.04 3.99 -9.45
C CYS A 14 -1.22 2.90 -8.38
N ASP A 15 -0.78 3.16 -7.16
CA ASP A 15 -1.16 2.35 -6.01
C ASP A 15 -2.53 2.81 -5.50
N THR A 16 -3.46 1.87 -5.34
CA THR A 16 -4.83 2.16 -4.91
C THR A 16 -5.47 0.91 -4.30
N HIS A 17 -6.78 0.93 -4.11
CA HIS A 17 -7.55 -0.16 -3.56
C HIS A 17 -8.70 -0.53 -4.49
N ILE A 18 -9.01 -1.81 -4.54
CA ILE A 18 -10.12 -2.35 -5.31
C ILE A 18 -11.22 -2.83 -4.39
N TYR A 19 -12.45 -2.63 -4.86
CA TYR A 19 -13.68 -2.96 -4.18
C TYR A 19 -14.52 -3.82 -5.12
N LYS A 20 -15.53 -4.52 -4.59
CA LYS A 20 -16.57 -5.10 -5.45
C LYS A 20 -17.23 -4.01 -6.30
N TYR A 21 -17.73 -4.40 -7.48
CA TYR A 21 -18.35 -3.46 -8.41
C TYR A 21 -19.46 -2.64 -7.73
N GLY A 22 -19.39 -1.32 -7.84
CA GLY A 22 -20.40 -0.40 -7.29
C GLY A 22 -20.42 -0.25 -5.75
N ALA A 23 -19.60 -1.00 -5.01
CA ALA A 23 -19.77 -1.15 -3.56
C ALA A 23 -19.07 -0.09 -2.68
N TYR A 24 -18.14 0.70 -3.24
CA TYR A 24 -17.37 1.70 -2.48
C TYR A 24 -18.26 2.62 -1.63
N PRO A 25 -18.05 2.76 -0.31
CA PRO A 25 -16.82 2.42 0.41
C PRO A 25 -16.81 1.02 1.05
N PHE A 26 -17.88 0.25 0.89
CA PHE A 26 -18.00 -1.11 1.43
C PHE A 26 -17.36 -2.15 0.50
N ASP A 27 -17.24 -3.39 0.98
CA ASP A 27 -16.69 -4.53 0.25
C ASP A 27 -15.31 -4.26 -0.36
N LEU A 28 -14.41 -3.72 0.45
CA LEU A 28 -12.99 -3.64 0.12
C LEU A 28 -12.47 -5.06 -0.14
N ILE A 29 -11.77 -5.24 -1.26
CA ILE A 29 -11.09 -6.49 -1.60
C ILE A 29 -9.62 -6.41 -1.16
N GLY A 30 -8.94 -5.30 -1.43
CA GLY A 30 -7.55 -5.13 -1.00
C GLY A 30 -6.77 -4.08 -1.81
N PRO A 31 -5.48 -3.88 -1.49
CA PRO A 31 -4.60 -3.01 -2.25
C PRO A 31 -4.21 -3.62 -3.59
N ILE A 32 -4.17 -2.75 -4.61
CA ILE A 32 -3.72 -3.08 -5.95
C ILE A 32 -2.73 -2.02 -6.46
N THR A 33 -1.83 -2.48 -7.30
CA THR A 33 -0.93 -1.63 -8.08
C THR A 33 -1.38 -1.70 -9.54
N VAL A 34 -1.72 -0.55 -10.13
CA VAL A 34 -2.19 -0.44 -11.53
C VAL A 34 -1.11 0.20 -12.38
N ILE A 35 -0.75 -0.47 -13.47
CA ILE A 35 0.28 -0.03 -14.41
C ILE A 35 -0.36 0.03 -15.79
N TRP A 36 -0.45 1.22 -16.37
CA TRP A 36 -0.88 1.37 -17.76
C TRP A 36 0.30 1.13 -18.69
N GLN A 37 0.07 0.43 -19.81
CA GLN A 37 1.08 0.33 -20.84
C GLN A 37 1.31 1.72 -21.45
N SER A 38 2.57 2.12 -21.52
CA SER A 38 2.96 3.31 -22.25
C SER A 38 2.76 3.12 -23.76
N GLN A 39 2.20 4.13 -24.42
CA GLN A 39 2.05 4.17 -25.88
C GLN A 39 3.04 5.17 -26.47
N SER A 40 3.69 4.80 -27.57
CA SER A 40 4.47 5.74 -28.38
C SER A 40 3.53 6.67 -29.15
N ASP A 41 3.92 7.93 -29.37
CA ASP A 41 3.13 8.95 -30.10
C ASP A 41 2.63 8.51 -31.49
N LYS A 42 3.19 7.44 -32.08
CA LYS A 42 2.69 6.84 -33.33
C LYS A 42 1.27 6.28 -33.25
N MET A 43 0.70 6.12 -32.06
CA MET A 43 -0.70 5.69 -31.86
C MET A 43 -1.66 6.83 -31.47
N HIS A 44 -1.16 8.04 -31.20
CA HIS A 44 -1.99 9.20 -30.89
C HIS A 44 -2.14 10.07 -32.14
N THR A 45 -2.87 9.58 -33.14
CA THR A 45 -3.57 10.47 -34.06
C THR A 45 -4.94 10.72 -33.44
N PRO A 46 -5.29 11.95 -33.01
CA PRO A 46 -6.68 12.28 -32.70
C PRO A 46 -7.50 12.03 -33.97
N PRO A 47 -8.73 11.51 -33.91
CA PRO A 47 -9.63 11.54 -35.06
C PRO A 47 -9.91 13.00 -35.41
N GLY A 48 -9.14 13.55 -36.35
CA GLY A 48 -9.36 14.87 -36.90
C GLY A 48 -10.61 14.87 -37.79
N PRO A 49 -11.31 16.01 -37.91
CA PRO A 49 -12.48 16.10 -38.78
C PRO A 49 -12.07 15.84 -40.23
N SER A 50 -12.73 14.88 -40.86
CA SER A 50 -12.48 14.50 -42.25
C SER A 50 -12.86 15.64 -43.20
N THR A 51 -11.88 16.45 -43.61
CA THR A 51 -12.06 17.38 -44.73
C THR A 51 -11.89 16.61 -46.04
N ARG A 52 -13.03 16.26 -46.64
CA ARG A 52 -13.09 15.74 -48.01
C ARG A 52 -12.67 16.85 -49.00
N HIS A 53 -11.41 16.83 -49.45
CA HIS A 53 -11.06 17.45 -50.72
C HIS A 53 -10.91 16.38 -51.81
N ARG A 54 -11.73 16.57 -52.85
CA ARG A 54 -11.97 15.67 -53.97
C ARG A 54 -10.88 15.88 -55.02
N ALA A 55 -9.91 14.97 -55.10
CA ALA A 55 -8.99 14.87 -56.24
C ALA A 55 -9.28 13.58 -57.02
N LYS A 56 -9.78 13.73 -58.25
CA LYS A 56 -9.91 12.64 -59.23
C LYS A 56 -8.51 12.27 -59.71
N HIS A 57 -8.06 11.05 -59.47
CA HIS A 57 -7.28 10.29 -60.46
C HIS A 57 -7.31 8.79 -60.10
N GLN A 58 -7.77 7.98 -61.05
CA GLN A 58 -7.84 6.52 -60.96
C GLN A 58 -6.43 5.91 -61.01
N LYS A 59 -6.06 5.16 -59.98
CA LYS A 59 -5.13 4.03 -60.07
C LYS A 59 -5.55 2.97 -59.06
N LYS A 60 -5.63 1.71 -59.52
CA LYS A 60 -5.86 0.51 -58.71
C LYS A 60 -4.72 0.38 -57.70
N GLU A 61 -4.99 0.64 -56.43
CA GLU A 61 -4.14 0.24 -55.31
C GLU A 61 -4.90 -0.74 -54.42
N GLN A 62 -4.17 -1.76 -53.97
CA GLN A 62 -4.62 -2.80 -53.06
C GLN A 62 -5.25 -2.17 -51.81
N ALA A 63 -6.33 -2.77 -51.32
CA ALA A 63 -7.01 -2.34 -50.10
C ALA A 63 -6.00 -2.16 -48.96
N ALA A 64 -5.77 -0.91 -48.56
CA ALA A 64 -5.02 -0.59 -47.36
C ALA A 64 -5.69 -1.27 -46.16
N PRO A 65 -4.93 -1.90 -45.25
CA PRO A 65 -5.51 -2.49 -44.05
C PRO A 65 -6.22 -1.38 -43.25
N ILE A 66 -7.46 -1.67 -42.86
CA ILE A 66 -8.27 -0.84 -41.96
C ILE A 66 -7.41 -0.57 -40.72
N PRO A 67 -7.22 0.68 -40.28
CA PRO A 67 -6.41 0.96 -39.10
C PRO A 67 -7.07 0.32 -37.88
N GLU A 68 -6.46 -0.77 -37.38
CA GLU A 68 -6.87 -1.41 -36.14
C GLU A 68 -6.88 -0.36 -35.01
N THR A 69 -8.01 -0.26 -34.30
CA THR A 69 -8.11 0.60 -33.12
C THR A 69 -6.98 0.25 -32.13
N PRO A 70 -6.27 1.23 -31.57
CA PRO A 70 -5.10 0.96 -30.74
C PRO A 70 -5.48 0.14 -29.50
N LYS A 71 -4.99 -1.11 -29.41
CA LYS A 71 -5.12 -1.97 -28.22
C LYS A 71 -4.46 -1.24 -27.04
N ARG A 72 -5.21 -1.04 -25.96
CA ARG A 72 -4.69 -0.46 -24.72
C ARG A 72 -4.59 -1.53 -23.66
N MET A 73 -3.41 -1.68 -23.06
CA MET A 73 -3.16 -2.68 -22.03
C MET A 73 -2.96 -2.05 -20.65
N VAL A 74 -3.39 -2.77 -19.63
CA VAL A 74 -3.23 -2.41 -18.22
C VAL A 74 -2.89 -3.67 -17.44
N TRP A 75 -1.90 -3.59 -16.55
CA TRP A 75 -1.59 -4.62 -15.58
C TRP A 75 -2.12 -4.22 -14.21
N ILE A 76 -2.75 -5.17 -13.53
CA ILE A 76 -3.25 -5.01 -12.17
C ILE A 76 -2.56 -6.08 -11.31
N ARG A 77 -1.71 -5.62 -10.39
CA ARG A 77 -1.02 -6.48 -9.43
C ARG A 77 -1.75 -6.41 -8.09
N ALA A 78 -2.10 -7.56 -7.54
CA ALA A 78 -2.77 -7.69 -6.25
C ALA A 78 -2.07 -8.73 -5.36
N HIS A 79 -2.42 -8.78 -4.08
CA HIS A 79 -1.98 -9.86 -3.19
C HIS A 79 -2.57 -11.20 -3.65
N PRO A 80 -1.83 -12.33 -3.60
CA PRO A 80 -2.33 -13.62 -4.09
C PRO A 80 -3.62 -14.09 -3.38
N SER A 81 -3.79 -13.76 -2.09
CA SER A 81 -5.00 -14.15 -1.33
C SER A 81 -6.28 -13.51 -1.85
N VAL A 82 -6.20 -12.39 -2.60
CA VAL A 82 -7.36 -11.69 -3.16
C VAL A 82 -7.50 -11.86 -4.67
N PHE A 83 -6.65 -12.70 -5.28
CA PHE A 83 -6.59 -12.81 -6.74
C PHE A 83 -7.95 -13.17 -7.34
N SER A 84 -8.64 -14.14 -6.74
CA SER A 84 -9.93 -14.62 -7.25
C SER A 84 -11.03 -13.54 -7.18
N GLU A 85 -11.05 -12.80 -6.08
CA GLU A 85 -11.97 -11.71 -5.81
C GLU A 85 -11.71 -10.52 -6.75
N VAL A 86 -10.45 -10.18 -6.97
CA VAL A 86 -10.03 -9.15 -7.94
C VAL A 86 -10.42 -9.56 -9.36
N TYR A 87 -10.12 -10.79 -9.76
CA TYR A 87 -10.44 -11.29 -11.10
C TYR A 87 -11.95 -11.25 -11.36
N LYS A 88 -12.75 -11.71 -10.40
CA LYS A 88 -14.22 -11.63 -10.45
C LYS A 88 -14.72 -10.19 -10.51
N ALA A 89 -14.18 -9.30 -9.68
CA ALA A 89 -14.56 -7.89 -9.69
C ALA A 89 -14.27 -7.22 -11.04
N LEU A 90 -13.16 -7.57 -11.70
CA LEU A 90 -12.83 -7.10 -13.05
C LEU A 90 -13.81 -7.65 -14.09
N GLN A 91 -14.12 -8.95 -14.07
CA GLN A 91 -15.11 -9.55 -14.98
C GLN A 91 -16.49 -8.88 -14.85
N THR A 92 -16.98 -8.72 -13.62
CA THR A 92 -18.24 -8.04 -13.35
C THR A 92 -18.20 -6.59 -13.85
N SER A 93 -17.15 -5.84 -13.50
CA SER A 93 -17.02 -4.43 -13.91
C SER A 93 -16.94 -4.26 -15.42
N THR A 94 -16.22 -5.14 -16.11
CA THR A 94 -16.10 -5.15 -17.57
C THR A 94 -17.44 -5.45 -18.23
N SER A 95 -18.19 -6.42 -17.71
CA SER A 95 -19.51 -6.78 -18.25
C SER A 95 -20.47 -5.58 -18.22
N TYR A 96 -20.56 -4.90 -17.08
CA TYR A 96 -21.38 -3.69 -16.94
C TYR A 96 -20.87 -2.53 -17.80
N ALA A 97 -19.55 -2.34 -17.90
CA ALA A 97 -18.97 -1.29 -18.73
C ALA A 97 -19.25 -1.50 -20.23
N LEU A 98 -19.17 -2.75 -20.71
CA LEU A 98 -19.51 -3.10 -22.09
C LEU A 98 -21.00 -2.94 -22.36
N GLU A 99 -21.87 -3.33 -21.43
CA GLU A 99 -23.32 -3.11 -21.55
C GLU A 99 -23.66 -1.61 -21.61
N ALA A 100 -23.07 -0.80 -20.72
CA ALA A 100 -23.27 0.65 -20.72
C ALA A 100 -22.77 1.31 -22.02
N ALA A 101 -21.62 0.87 -22.53
CA ALA A 101 -21.07 1.36 -23.79
C ALA A 101 -21.93 0.95 -25.01
N LYS A 102 -22.51 -0.26 -24.99
CA LYS A 102 -23.47 -0.69 -26.02
C LYS A 102 -24.70 0.21 -26.03
N LYS A 103 -25.31 0.45 -24.86
CA LYS A 103 -26.48 1.34 -24.72
C LYS A 103 -26.19 2.78 -25.18
N SER A 104 -25.00 3.31 -24.88
CA SER A 104 -24.64 4.67 -25.35
C SER A 104 -24.35 4.75 -26.85
N ASN A 105 -23.94 3.64 -27.47
CA ASN A 105 -23.53 3.58 -28.87
C ASN A 105 -24.63 3.04 -29.81
N GLU A 106 -25.87 2.86 -29.34
CA GLU A 106 -27.00 2.40 -30.17
C GLU A 106 -27.22 3.25 -31.44
N SER A 107 -26.74 4.50 -31.45
CA SER A 107 -26.80 5.43 -32.60
C SER A 107 -25.58 5.40 -33.53
N ALA A 108 -24.50 4.66 -33.20
CA ALA A 108 -23.25 4.60 -33.96
C ALA A 108 -22.80 3.13 -34.12
N ALA A 109 -23.41 2.45 -35.10
CA ALA A 109 -23.38 1.00 -35.31
C ALA A 109 -22.03 0.34 -35.70
N GLU A 110 -20.86 0.95 -35.41
CA GLU A 110 -19.58 0.49 -35.99
C GLU A 110 -18.42 0.20 -35.01
N VAL A 111 -18.58 0.38 -33.69
CA VAL A 111 -17.46 0.12 -32.74
C VAL A 111 -17.80 -1.03 -31.79
N ASP A 112 -17.32 -2.23 -32.12
CA ASP A 112 -17.35 -3.38 -31.21
C ASP A 112 -16.20 -3.27 -30.19
N LEU A 113 -16.53 -3.02 -28.93
CA LEU A 113 -15.55 -2.92 -27.85
C LEU A 113 -15.31 -4.31 -27.26
N VAL A 114 -14.07 -4.80 -27.36
CA VAL A 114 -13.65 -6.08 -26.80
C VAL A 114 -12.68 -5.84 -25.65
N VAL A 115 -12.90 -6.53 -24.53
CA VAL A 115 -12.00 -6.52 -23.37
C VAL A 115 -11.54 -7.95 -23.08
N GLU A 116 -10.23 -8.14 -23.11
CA GLU A 116 -9.57 -9.40 -22.79
C GLU A 116 -9.00 -9.33 -21.37
N ILE A 117 -9.23 -10.36 -20.54
CA ILE A 117 -8.70 -10.44 -19.18
C ILE A 117 -7.85 -11.71 -19.04
N SER A 118 -6.53 -11.53 -18.99
CA SER A 118 -5.56 -12.63 -18.98
C SER A 118 -4.84 -12.72 -17.63
N ASP A 119 -4.65 -13.95 -17.13
CA ASP A 119 -3.88 -14.22 -15.92
C ASP A 119 -2.38 -14.24 -16.23
N LEU A 120 -1.61 -13.46 -15.48
CA LEU A 120 -0.15 -13.33 -15.65
C LEU A 120 0.66 -13.90 -14.48
N ARG A 121 0.03 -14.66 -13.56
CA ARG A 121 0.77 -15.42 -12.55
C ARG A 121 1.82 -16.31 -13.23
N GLU A 122 3.00 -16.40 -12.62
CA GLU A 122 4.13 -17.20 -13.09
C GLU A 122 4.75 -16.76 -14.44
N ARG A 123 4.26 -15.69 -15.08
CA ARG A 123 4.82 -15.15 -16.33
C ARG A 123 5.82 -14.02 -16.12
N LEU A 124 5.78 -13.37 -14.96
CA LEU A 124 6.65 -12.25 -14.59
C LEU A 124 7.23 -12.48 -13.19
N ASN A 125 8.41 -11.95 -12.95
CA ASN A 125 9.04 -11.93 -11.64
C ASN A 125 9.42 -10.50 -11.23
N ILE A 126 9.38 -10.22 -9.93
CA ILE A 126 9.54 -8.87 -9.38
C ILE A 126 10.56 -8.89 -8.25
N PHE A 127 11.55 -7.99 -8.31
CA PHE A 127 12.47 -7.71 -7.21
C PHE A 127 12.21 -6.33 -6.62
N GLU A 128 11.99 -6.25 -5.31
CA GLU A 128 11.98 -4.99 -4.56
C GLU A 128 13.39 -4.76 -3.99
N ILE A 129 14.04 -3.67 -4.39
CA ILE A 129 15.41 -3.31 -4.00
C ILE A 129 15.34 -1.98 -3.27
N MET A 130 15.30 -2.05 -1.93
CA MET A 130 15.07 -0.90 -1.05
C MET A 130 16.38 -0.40 -0.44
N GLY A 131 16.47 0.91 -0.21
CA GLY A 131 17.58 1.59 0.44
C GLY A 131 18.32 2.59 -0.46
N PRO A 132 19.15 3.45 0.14
CA PRO A 132 19.78 4.57 -0.57
C PRO A 132 20.73 4.12 -1.70
N LYS A 133 21.42 2.98 -1.51
CA LYS A 133 22.35 2.42 -2.50
C LYS A 133 21.70 1.61 -3.62
N SER A 134 20.36 1.52 -3.65
CA SER A 134 19.61 0.70 -4.61
C SER A 134 19.91 1.10 -6.06
N SER A 135 20.09 2.39 -6.34
CA SER A 135 20.44 2.87 -7.69
C SER A 135 21.82 2.41 -8.14
N GLN A 136 22.81 2.41 -7.25
CA GLN A 136 24.17 1.94 -7.55
C GLN A 136 24.20 0.42 -7.79
N ILE A 137 23.38 -0.33 -7.07
CA ILE A 137 23.17 -1.77 -7.27
C ILE A 137 22.61 -2.02 -8.68
N ILE A 138 21.52 -1.34 -9.07
CA ILE A 138 20.93 -1.46 -10.41
C ILE A 138 21.97 -1.12 -11.49
N LYS A 139 22.71 -0.02 -11.32
CA LYS A 139 23.72 0.44 -12.27
C LYS A 139 24.90 -0.53 -12.40
N GLY A 140 25.27 -1.21 -11.32
CA GLY A 140 26.36 -2.18 -11.29
C GLY A 140 25.96 -3.54 -11.84
N ALA A 141 24.77 -4.03 -11.49
CA ALA A 141 24.27 -5.35 -11.87
C ALA A 141 23.77 -5.41 -13.32
N LEU A 142 23.22 -4.31 -13.86
CA LEU A 142 22.58 -4.30 -15.17
C LEU A 142 23.37 -3.50 -16.19
N LYS A 143 23.40 -4.01 -17.42
CA LYS A 143 23.94 -3.32 -18.61
C LYS A 143 22.85 -3.21 -19.66
N PRO A 144 22.29 -2.01 -19.89
CA PRO A 144 21.35 -1.79 -20.98
C PRO A 144 21.98 -2.12 -22.33
N THR A 145 21.15 -2.52 -23.27
CA THR A 145 21.53 -2.55 -24.69
C THR A 145 21.81 -1.13 -25.18
N LEU A 146 22.43 -1.00 -26.35
CA LEU A 146 22.52 0.31 -27.02
C LEU A 146 21.10 0.81 -27.31
N GLN A 147 20.70 1.88 -26.64
CA GLN A 147 19.40 2.52 -26.82
C GLN A 147 19.59 3.96 -27.29
N SER A 148 18.88 4.35 -28.35
CA SER A 148 18.95 5.69 -28.95
C SER A 148 18.04 6.73 -28.28
N ARG A 149 17.30 6.36 -27.23
CA ARG A 149 16.36 7.26 -26.54
C ARG A 149 17.10 8.22 -25.61
N LYS A 150 17.11 9.51 -25.96
CA LYS A 150 17.78 10.58 -25.19
C LYS A 150 17.36 10.61 -23.72
N GLU A 151 16.06 10.50 -23.43
CA GLU A 151 15.53 10.50 -22.06
C GLU A 151 16.05 9.33 -21.22
N PHE A 152 16.11 8.13 -21.81
CA PHE A 152 16.67 6.96 -21.12
C PHE A 152 18.16 7.13 -20.87
N THR A 153 18.92 7.64 -21.85
CA THR A 153 20.36 7.88 -21.68
C THR A 153 20.63 8.87 -20.56
N ALA A 154 19.88 9.98 -20.50
CA ALA A 154 19.99 10.97 -19.43
C ALA A 154 19.66 10.35 -18.06
N PHE A 155 18.55 9.59 -17.96
CA PHE A 155 18.19 8.86 -16.74
C PHE A 155 19.27 7.84 -16.33
N TRP A 156 19.76 7.04 -17.27
CA TRP A 156 20.74 6.01 -16.96
C TRP A 156 22.06 6.62 -16.49
N GLN A 157 22.47 7.75 -17.07
CA GLN A 157 23.67 8.49 -16.64
C GLN A 157 23.53 9.03 -15.22
N SER A 158 22.36 9.55 -14.84
CA SER A 158 22.14 10.09 -13.49
C SER A 158 22.09 9.02 -12.41
N LEU A 159 21.60 7.82 -12.74
CA LEU A 159 21.30 6.74 -11.77
C LEU A 159 22.47 6.42 -10.82
N GLY A 160 23.71 6.43 -11.33
CA GLY A 160 24.90 6.14 -10.51
C GLY A 160 25.22 7.21 -9.45
N ASN A 161 24.75 8.44 -9.66
CA ASN A 161 25.02 9.60 -8.82
C ASN A 161 23.85 9.96 -7.88
N LEU A 162 22.75 9.20 -7.92
CA LEU A 162 21.65 9.40 -6.97
C LEU A 162 22.05 8.93 -5.58
N GLN A 163 22.05 9.84 -4.60
CA GLN A 163 22.24 9.47 -3.18
C GLN A 163 21.04 8.69 -2.63
N THR A 164 19.85 9.03 -3.09
CA THR A 164 18.59 8.37 -2.72
C THR A 164 17.58 8.45 -3.86
N THR A 165 16.77 7.42 -4.02
CA THR A 165 15.65 7.40 -4.97
C THR A 165 14.49 8.31 -4.53
N ALA A 166 14.54 8.87 -3.31
CA ALA A 166 13.62 9.91 -2.85
C ALA A 166 13.66 11.18 -3.72
N SER A 167 14.80 11.42 -4.38
CA SER A 167 15.01 12.56 -5.28
C SER A 167 14.27 12.43 -6.62
N LEU A 168 13.75 11.25 -6.93
CA LEU A 168 13.01 10.97 -8.16
C LEU A 168 11.50 11.13 -7.97
N PRO A 169 10.77 11.45 -9.06
CA PRO A 169 9.32 11.45 -9.05
C PRO A 169 8.75 10.10 -8.60
N ARG A 170 7.80 10.15 -7.66
CA ARG A 170 7.16 8.96 -7.09
C ARG A 170 6.52 8.07 -8.15
N ASN A 171 6.70 6.77 -8.03
CA ASN A 171 6.05 5.77 -8.88
C ASN A 171 6.35 5.92 -10.38
N MET A 172 7.44 6.61 -10.75
CA MET A 172 7.88 6.74 -12.15
C MET A 172 8.28 5.39 -12.73
N VAL A 173 7.86 5.13 -13.97
CA VAL A 173 8.17 3.91 -14.72
C VAL A 173 9.26 4.18 -15.75
N ILE A 174 10.27 3.30 -15.78
CA ILE A 174 11.34 3.31 -16.77
C ILE A 174 11.37 1.93 -17.43
N GLY A 175 11.08 1.89 -18.72
CA GLY A 175 11.20 0.68 -19.52
C GLY A 175 12.52 0.68 -20.28
N PHE A 176 13.22 -0.46 -20.32
CA PHE A 176 14.44 -0.62 -21.11
C PHE A 176 14.78 -2.10 -21.29
N THR A 177 15.79 -2.39 -22.10
CA THR A 177 16.24 -3.74 -22.42
C THR A 177 17.68 -3.88 -21.96
N VAL A 178 17.96 -4.97 -21.27
CA VAL A 178 19.29 -5.27 -20.73
C VAL A 178 19.89 -6.49 -21.40
N ASN A 179 21.21 -6.56 -21.39
CA ASN A 179 21.95 -7.76 -21.71
C ASN A 179 21.80 -8.77 -20.57
N ASP A 180 22.03 -10.05 -20.84
CA ASP A 180 22.14 -11.06 -19.80
C ASP A 180 23.10 -10.59 -18.68
N PRO A 181 22.61 -10.39 -17.44
CA PRO A 181 23.42 -9.83 -16.36
C PRO A 181 24.56 -10.74 -15.92
N ARG A 182 24.58 -12.01 -16.37
CA ARG A 182 25.67 -12.96 -16.12
C ARG A 182 26.90 -12.69 -17.00
N LEU A 183 26.77 -11.95 -18.10
CA LEU A 183 27.91 -11.64 -18.99
C LEU A 183 28.98 -10.81 -18.27
N THR A 184 28.55 -9.89 -17.40
CA THR A 184 29.43 -9.00 -16.62
C THR A 184 29.58 -9.45 -15.16
N PHE A 185 29.48 -10.75 -14.89
CA PHE A 185 29.65 -11.29 -13.54
C PHE A 185 31.15 -11.48 -13.18
N PRO A 186 31.59 -11.14 -11.95
CA PRO A 186 30.83 -10.48 -10.89
C PRO A 186 30.59 -8.98 -11.18
N PRO A 187 29.44 -8.44 -10.75
CA PRO A 187 29.08 -7.05 -10.98
C PRO A 187 30.04 -6.09 -10.23
N LYS A 188 30.20 -4.89 -10.77
CA LYS A 188 30.93 -3.80 -10.12
C LYS A 188 29.97 -2.66 -9.83
N ASN A 189 29.80 -2.31 -8.55
CA ASN A 189 28.90 -1.24 -8.14
C ASN A 189 29.33 0.10 -8.71
N ALA A 190 28.34 0.94 -9.05
CA ALA A 190 28.62 2.35 -9.28
C ALA A 190 28.96 3.05 -7.96
N HIS A 191 29.79 4.08 -8.03
CA HIS A 191 30.12 4.93 -6.90
C HIS A 191 29.54 6.33 -7.14
N VAL A 192 28.94 6.90 -6.10
CA VAL A 192 28.42 8.28 -6.13
C VAL A 192 29.60 9.24 -6.14
N GLN A 193 29.61 10.16 -7.10
CA GLN A 193 30.57 11.27 -7.11
C GLN A 193 30.08 12.37 -6.16
N THR A 194 30.90 12.77 -5.18
CA THR A 194 30.52 13.73 -4.12
C THR A 194 30.67 15.19 -4.53
N ASN A 195 31.39 15.49 -5.62
CA ASN A 195 31.78 16.85 -6.00
C ASN A 195 30.91 17.43 -7.15
N LEU A 196 29.64 17.05 -7.22
CA LEU A 196 28.74 17.52 -8.28
C LEU A 196 28.22 18.93 -7.96
N THR A 197 28.42 19.86 -8.89
CA THR A 197 27.96 21.26 -8.80
C THR A 197 26.48 21.44 -9.16
N SER A 198 25.83 20.40 -9.68
CA SER A 198 24.43 20.41 -10.11
C SER A 198 23.70 19.12 -9.71
N SER A 199 22.38 19.22 -9.52
CA SER A 199 21.56 18.05 -9.19
C SER A 199 21.58 17.05 -10.35
N PRO A 200 21.92 15.76 -10.12
CA PRO A 200 21.94 14.75 -11.16
C PRO A 200 20.55 14.46 -11.75
N VAL A 201 19.48 14.98 -11.12
CA VAL A 201 18.08 14.67 -11.45
C VAL A 201 17.38 15.80 -12.22
N ALA A 202 18.07 16.91 -12.49
CA ALA A 202 17.48 18.04 -13.21
C ALA A 202 16.98 17.59 -14.60
N GLY A 203 15.67 17.70 -14.85
CA GLY A 203 15.05 17.35 -16.13
C GLY A 203 14.58 15.90 -16.28
N ILE A 204 14.68 15.06 -15.24
CA ILE A 204 14.15 13.68 -15.29
C ILE A 204 12.71 13.66 -14.81
N PHE A 205 11.79 13.46 -15.75
CA PHE A 205 10.36 13.41 -15.50
C PHE A 205 9.74 12.10 -16.01
N PRO A 206 8.63 11.65 -15.40
CA PRO A 206 7.90 10.50 -15.89
C PRO A 206 7.21 10.84 -17.20
N THR A 207 7.66 10.22 -18.29
CA THR A 207 7.08 10.34 -19.63
C THR A 207 6.63 8.96 -20.12
N SER A 208 5.71 8.95 -21.09
CA SER A 208 5.38 7.72 -21.81
C SER A 208 6.62 7.15 -22.51
N LEU A 209 7.42 8.01 -23.17
CA LEU A 209 8.60 7.58 -23.92
C LEU A 209 9.63 6.87 -23.03
N LEU A 210 9.87 7.34 -21.80
CA LEU A 210 10.79 6.71 -20.83
C LEU A 210 10.26 5.34 -20.35
N ALA A 211 8.94 5.19 -20.22
CA ALA A 211 8.27 3.98 -19.75
C ALA A 211 8.12 2.86 -20.79
N LEU A 212 8.48 3.09 -22.07
CA LEU A 212 8.38 2.07 -23.13
C LEU A 212 9.23 0.82 -22.84
N SER A 213 8.63 -0.35 -22.98
CA SER A 213 9.30 -1.65 -22.83
C SER A 213 8.58 -2.72 -23.64
N ASP A 214 9.34 -3.68 -24.17
CA ASP A 214 8.78 -4.81 -24.95
C ASP A 214 8.26 -5.94 -24.04
N ILE A 215 8.44 -5.84 -22.72
CA ILE A 215 7.99 -6.85 -21.74
C ILE A 215 6.47 -7.07 -21.76
N TRP A 216 5.71 -6.10 -22.29
CA TRP A 216 4.26 -6.17 -22.40
C TRP A 216 3.79 -7.21 -23.42
N ALA A 217 4.58 -7.48 -24.45
CA ALA A 217 4.25 -8.44 -25.50
C ALA A 217 4.36 -9.89 -24.98
N GLU A 218 3.34 -10.71 -25.20
CA GLU A 218 3.32 -12.10 -24.76
C GLU A 218 4.37 -12.94 -25.51
N GLU A 219 4.52 -12.72 -26.81
CA GLU A 219 5.47 -13.42 -27.66
C GLU A 219 6.92 -13.18 -27.23
N VAL A 220 7.20 -11.97 -26.71
CA VAL A 220 8.51 -11.61 -26.17
C VAL A 220 8.76 -12.33 -24.84
N ARG A 221 7.75 -12.38 -23.96
CA ARG A 221 7.86 -13.11 -22.68
C ARG A 221 8.01 -14.61 -22.90
N ASP A 222 7.30 -15.18 -23.87
CA ASP A 222 7.35 -16.61 -24.17
C ASP A 222 8.71 -17.06 -24.71
N LYS A 223 9.32 -16.24 -25.59
CA LYS A 223 10.71 -16.46 -26.05
C LYS A 223 11.73 -16.42 -24.91
N LEU A 224 11.42 -15.73 -23.80
CA LEU A 224 12.31 -15.52 -22.65
C LEU A 224 11.95 -16.39 -21.44
N GLN A 225 11.07 -17.40 -21.59
CA GLN A 225 10.76 -18.34 -20.51
C GLN A 225 11.99 -19.13 -20.02
N LYS A 226 13.01 -19.28 -20.85
CA LYS A 226 14.26 -19.94 -20.50
C LYS A 226 15.46 -19.23 -21.12
N PRO A 227 16.52 -18.93 -20.34
CA PRO A 227 17.74 -18.39 -20.90
C PRO A 227 18.33 -19.33 -21.95
N LYS A 228 18.72 -18.77 -23.10
CA LYS A 228 19.25 -19.54 -24.23
C LYS A 228 20.57 -20.20 -23.89
N PHE A 229 21.46 -19.49 -23.19
CA PHE A 229 22.74 -20.01 -22.73
C PHE A 229 22.69 -20.43 -21.27
N LYS A 230 23.19 -21.64 -20.99
CA LYS A 230 23.38 -22.14 -19.64
C LYS A 230 24.64 -21.53 -19.03
N LYS A 231 24.76 -21.64 -17.70
CA LYS A 231 25.97 -21.21 -16.97
C LYS A 231 27.24 -21.85 -17.55
N LYS A 232 27.21 -23.16 -17.85
CA LYS A 232 28.33 -23.89 -18.44
C LYS A 232 28.80 -23.27 -19.76
N ASP A 233 27.87 -22.87 -20.63
CA ASP A 233 28.18 -22.29 -21.94
C ASP A 233 28.87 -20.92 -21.78
N LEU A 234 28.37 -20.11 -20.84
CA LEU A 234 28.98 -18.81 -20.51
C LEU A 234 30.36 -18.99 -19.86
N ASP A 235 30.52 -19.96 -18.96
CA ASP A 235 31.80 -20.24 -18.30
C ASP A 235 32.85 -20.76 -19.30
N GLN A 236 32.45 -21.62 -20.25
CA GLN A 236 33.29 -22.05 -21.36
C GLN A 236 33.74 -20.87 -22.24
N ARG A 237 32.82 -19.93 -22.51
CA ARG A 237 33.15 -18.70 -23.25
C ARG A 237 34.13 -17.81 -22.48
N ARG A 238 34.02 -17.74 -21.14
CA ARG A 238 34.99 -17.03 -20.29
C ARG A 238 36.36 -17.70 -20.32
N SER A 239 36.43 -19.04 -20.28
CA SER A 239 37.71 -19.75 -20.32
C SER A 239 38.48 -19.60 -21.63
N GLN A 240 37.78 -19.24 -22.72
CA GLN A 240 38.40 -18.95 -24.03
C GLN A 240 38.92 -17.51 -24.14
N SER A 241 38.69 -16.65 -23.15
CA SER A 241 39.16 -15.26 -23.19
C SER A 241 40.61 -15.19 -22.69
N ASP A 242 41.49 -14.59 -23.48
CA ASP A 242 42.94 -14.54 -23.19
C ASP A 242 43.31 -13.81 -21.89
N ASN A 243 42.42 -12.93 -21.41
CA ASN A 243 42.63 -12.11 -20.22
C ASN A 243 41.73 -12.57 -19.05
N PRO A 244 42.30 -13.21 -18.01
CA PRO A 244 41.56 -13.60 -16.82
C PRO A 244 40.82 -12.42 -16.17
N GLY A 245 39.58 -12.64 -15.75
CA GLY A 245 38.77 -11.64 -15.06
C GLY A 245 38.11 -10.58 -15.95
N THR A 246 38.28 -10.67 -17.28
CA THR A 246 37.53 -9.80 -18.22
C THR A 246 36.07 -10.22 -18.32
N SER A 247 35.17 -9.24 -18.38
CA SER A 247 33.74 -9.49 -18.61
C SER A 247 33.47 -9.90 -20.06
N LEU A 248 32.49 -10.78 -20.26
CA LEU A 248 32.08 -11.18 -21.60
C LEU A 248 31.43 -10.00 -22.33
N GLN A 249 31.84 -9.80 -23.59
CA GLN A 249 31.16 -8.87 -24.48
C GLN A 249 29.86 -9.47 -24.98
N SER A 250 28.82 -8.66 -25.11
CA SER A 250 27.55 -9.17 -25.61
C SER A 250 27.56 -9.35 -27.13
N THR A 251 27.01 -10.46 -27.62
CA THR A 251 26.91 -10.82 -29.05
C THR A 251 25.47 -10.75 -29.54
N LEU A 252 25.26 -10.84 -30.86
CA LEU A 252 23.92 -10.90 -31.45
C LEU A 252 23.12 -12.15 -31.05
N HIS A 253 23.80 -13.22 -30.61
CA HIS A 253 23.16 -14.47 -30.23
C HIS A 253 22.71 -14.51 -28.76
N ASP A 254 23.23 -13.59 -27.93
CA ASP A 254 22.88 -13.45 -26.51
C ASP A 254 21.49 -12.86 -26.33
N ASP A 255 20.78 -13.32 -25.32
CA ASP A 255 19.43 -12.85 -25.01
C ASP A 255 19.42 -11.37 -24.63
N ARG A 256 18.35 -10.69 -25.05
CA ARG A 256 18.03 -9.29 -24.70
C ARG A 256 16.76 -9.31 -23.88
N ILE A 257 16.85 -8.84 -22.64
CA ILE A 257 15.78 -8.98 -21.66
C ILE A 257 15.12 -7.61 -21.45
N PRO A 258 13.87 -7.40 -21.91
CA PRO A 258 13.13 -6.19 -21.59
C PRO A 258 12.68 -6.22 -20.14
N VAL A 259 12.79 -5.08 -19.46
CA VAL A 259 12.46 -4.91 -18.05
C VAL A 259 11.64 -3.65 -17.83
N LEU A 260 10.97 -3.56 -16.67
CA LEU A 260 10.46 -2.31 -16.13
C LEU A 260 11.14 -2.05 -14.78
N LEU A 261 11.62 -0.82 -14.60
CA LEU A 261 12.15 -0.32 -13.35
C LEU A 261 11.22 0.78 -12.85
N ILE A 262 10.68 0.61 -11.66
CA ILE A 262 9.65 1.49 -11.11
C ILE A 262 10.17 2.07 -9.81
N GLN A 263 10.20 3.40 -9.69
CA GLN A 263 10.54 4.05 -8.43
C GLN A 263 9.51 3.64 -7.37
N ARG A 264 9.98 3.20 -6.20
CA ARG A 264 9.13 2.76 -5.10
C ARG A 264 9.40 3.59 -3.85
N SER A 265 8.32 4.01 -3.21
CA SER A 265 8.32 4.75 -1.95
C SER A 265 7.34 4.14 -0.95
N LEU A 266 7.79 4.01 0.30
CA LEU A 266 6.96 3.71 1.47
C LEU A 266 6.99 4.95 2.35
N GLU A 267 5.86 5.64 2.42
CA GLU A 267 5.66 6.93 3.07
C GLU A 267 4.28 6.90 3.76
N SER A 268 4.17 7.52 4.92
CA SER A 268 2.92 7.64 5.71
C SER A 268 2.07 8.85 5.34
N SER A 269 2.66 9.85 4.68
CA SER A 269 2.02 11.14 4.37
C SER A 269 1.76 11.28 2.87
N PRO A 270 0.68 11.96 2.46
CA PRO A 270 0.30 12.06 1.05
C PRO A 270 1.29 12.91 0.23
N ASP A 271 1.37 12.60 -1.07
CA ASP A 271 2.06 13.41 -2.07
C ASP A 271 1.58 14.87 -2.02
N GLY A 272 2.45 15.80 -1.57
CA GLY A 272 2.18 17.23 -1.61
C GLY A 272 1.81 17.89 -0.28
N ALA A 273 1.96 17.20 0.86
CA ALA A 273 2.06 17.90 2.14
C ALA A 273 3.22 18.92 2.06
N PRO A 274 3.04 20.18 2.51
CA PRO A 274 4.07 21.19 2.40
C PRO A 274 5.35 20.71 3.10
N SER A 275 6.46 20.67 2.35
CA SER A 275 7.81 20.47 2.89
C SER A 275 8.11 21.59 3.88
N GLY A 276 7.73 21.41 5.14
CA GLY A 276 7.78 22.44 6.17
C GLY A 276 6.87 22.16 7.37
N SER A 277 5.82 21.34 7.21
CA SER A 277 5.07 20.81 8.36
C SER A 277 5.72 19.51 8.83
N SER A 278 6.98 19.57 9.26
CA SER A 278 7.56 18.45 10.01
C SER A 278 6.79 18.37 11.33
N SER A 279 5.77 17.52 11.39
CA SER A 279 5.26 17.12 12.69
C SER A 279 6.42 16.40 13.38
N GLN A 280 6.64 16.63 14.67
CA GLN A 280 7.60 15.84 15.44
C GLN A 280 7.26 14.33 15.41
N LEU A 281 6.09 13.98 14.87
CA LEU A 281 5.45 12.67 14.84
C LEU A 281 5.60 11.93 13.49
N ASP A 282 6.32 12.48 12.49
CA ASP A 282 6.46 11.87 11.17
C ASP A 282 7.29 10.57 11.17
N SER A 283 6.79 9.55 10.47
CA SER A 283 7.50 8.28 10.28
C SER A 283 8.55 8.41 9.16
N PRO A 284 9.72 7.77 9.28
CA PRO A 284 10.75 7.82 8.25
C PRO A 284 10.28 7.14 6.97
N SER A 285 10.72 7.65 5.84
CA SER A 285 10.37 7.12 4.54
C SER A 285 11.42 6.15 4.01
N LEU A 286 10.97 5.12 3.30
CA LEU A 286 11.85 4.14 2.67
C LEU A 286 11.66 4.16 1.16
N HIS A 287 12.76 4.29 0.43
CA HIS A 287 12.72 4.41 -1.02
C HIS A 287 13.60 3.35 -1.69
N GLY A 288 13.25 3.02 -2.92
CA GLY A 288 13.98 2.03 -3.70
C GLY A 288 13.42 1.85 -5.09
N TRP A 289 13.62 0.66 -5.63
CA TRP A 289 13.21 0.26 -6.96
C TRP A 289 12.39 -1.03 -6.93
N THR A 290 11.37 -1.11 -7.79
CA THR A 290 10.74 -2.37 -8.18
C THR A 290 11.21 -2.72 -9.58
N LEU A 291 11.90 -3.84 -9.73
CA LEU A 291 12.37 -4.35 -11.02
C LEU A 291 11.47 -5.50 -11.46
N VAL A 292 10.79 -5.35 -12.59
CA VAL A 292 9.93 -6.36 -13.21
C VAL A 292 10.67 -6.98 -14.40
N ILE A 293 10.72 -8.32 -14.42
CA ILE A 293 11.43 -9.11 -15.43
C ILE A 293 10.58 -10.29 -15.92
N PRO A 294 10.89 -10.88 -17.09
CA PRO A 294 10.30 -12.15 -17.52
C PRO A 294 10.64 -13.30 -16.57
N SER A 295 9.71 -14.26 -16.40
CA SER A 295 9.82 -15.26 -15.33
C SER A 295 11.05 -16.18 -15.42
N GLY A 296 11.53 -16.48 -16.63
CA GLY A 296 12.71 -17.32 -16.87
C GLY A 296 14.04 -16.74 -16.36
N TRP A 297 14.07 -15.46 -16.00
CA TRP A 297 15.30 -14.71 -15.75
C TRP A 297 15.58 -14.41 -14.27
N SER A 298 14.79 -14.95 -13.34
CA SER A 298 14.94 -14.69 -11.91
C SER A 298 16.32 -15.01 -11.35
N MET A 299 16.82 -16.23 -11.55
CA MET A 299 18.11 -16.63 -10.98
C MET A 299 19.31 -15.88 -11.60
N PRO A 300 19.39 -15.68 -12.93
CA PRO A 300 20.40 -14.79 -13.53
C PRO A 300 20.43 -13.40 -12.87
N PHE A 301 19.28 -12.73 -12.76
CA PHE A 301 19.20 -11.41 -12.14
C PHE A 301 19.50 -11.44 -10.65
N PHE A 302 18.93 -12.40 -9.91
CA PHE A 302 19.14 -12.55 -8.48
C PHE A 302 20.62 -12.72 -8.16
N SER A 303 21.34 -13.58 -8.88
CA SER A 303 22.77 -13.77 -8.70
C SER A 303 23.56 -12.47 -8.93
N SER A 304 23.27 -11.71 -9.97
CA SER A 304 23.95 -10.44 -10.21
C SER A 304 23.54 -9.34 -9.22
N LEU A 305 22.34 -9.40 -8.63
CA LEU A 305 21.88 -8.42 -7.64
C LEU A 305 22.41 -8.69 -6.21
N ILE A 306 22.71 -9.93 -5.84
CA ILE A 306 23.25 -10.25 -4.50
C ILE A 306 24.76 -10.03 -4.45
N TYR A 307 25.49 -10.30 -5.54
CA TYR A 307 26.94 -10.13 -5.61
C TYR A 307 27.40 -8.66 -5.63
N THR A 308 26.46 -7.69 -5.61
CA THR A 308 26.74 -6.28 -5.34
C THR A 308 26.84 -5.95 -3.84
N GLY A 309 26.76 -6.94 -2.95
CA GLY A 309 26.71 -6.74 -1.49
C GLY A 309 25.31 -6.46 -0.95
N THR A 310 24.28 -6.72 -1.74
CA THR A 310 22.87 -6.56 -1.33
C THR A 310 22.47 -7.69 -0.39
N ARG A 311 21.79 -7.37 0.70
CA ARG A 311 21.21 -8.38 1.61
C ARG A 311 19.80 -8.77 1.15
N VAL A 312 19.47 -10.05 1.29
CA VAL A 312 18.16 -10.59 0.95
C VAL A 312 17.25 -10.50 2.17
N ALA A 313 16.02 -10.02 1.96
CA ALA A 313 14.98 -9.85 2.97
C ALA A 313 13.79 -10.76 2.67
N GLY A 314 13.18 -11.33 3.71
CA GLY A 314 11.98 -12.14 3.60
C GLY A 314 10.69 -11.35 3.82
N GLN A 315 9.58 -12.07 4.03
CA GLN A 315 8.28 -11.45 4.34
C GLN A 315 8.29 -10.66 5.64
N ARG A 316 9.06 -11.12 6.65
CA ARG A 316 9.22 -10.42 7.92
C ARG A 316 9.85 -9.04 7.73
N GLU A 317 10.96 -8.95 7.00
CA GLU A 317 11.64 -7.67 6.78
C GLU A 317 10.80 -6.73 5.91
N ARG A 318 10.06 -7.25 4.92
CA ARG A 318 9.12 -6.44 4.12
C ARG A 318 8.00 -5.84 4.98
N GLN A 319 7.48 -6.64 5.92
CA GLN A 319 6.51 -6.21 6.91
C GLN A 319 7.07 -5.17 7.89
N THR A 320 8.31 -5.33 8.32
CA THR A 320 9.03 -4.36 9.15
C THR A 320 9.26 -3.05 8.40
N GLN A 321 9.65 -3.10 7.12
CA GLN A 321 9.79 -1.88 6.30
C GLN A 321 8.49 -1.07 6.23
N ALA A 322 7.34 -1.75 6.04
CA ALA A 322 6.05 -1.07 6.05
C ALA A 322 5.72 -0.45 7.42
N PHE A 323 5.99 -1.19 8.50
CA PHE A 323 5.79 -0.72 9.87
C PHE A 323 6.67 0.49 10.22
N GLU A 324 7.97 0.43 9.93
CA GLU A 324 8.92 1.53 10.15
C GLU A 324 8.55 2.77 9.32
N ALA A 325 7.96 2.57 8.13
CA ALA A 325 7.45 3.64 7.29
C ALA A 325 6.06 4.16 7.69
N GLY A 326 5.49 3.66 8.80
CA GLY A 326 4.16 4.03 9.27
C GLY A 326 3.04 3.70 8.30
N LYS A 327 3.19 2.63 7.50
CA LYS A 327 2.25 2.25 6.44
C LYS A 327 1.55 0.93 6.77
N PRO A 328 0.20 0.85 6.70
CA PRO A 328 -0.51 -0.39 6.97
C PRO A 328 -0.16 -1.49 5.95
N TYR A 329 0.06 -2.70 6.44
CA TYR A 329 0.42 -3.87 5.64
C TYR A 329 -0.78 -4.81 5.48
N PHE A 330 -1.11 -5.17 4.24
CA PHE A 330 -2.20 -6.09 3.95
C PHE A 330 -1.75 -7.55 4.13
N PRO A 331 -2.59 -8.44 4.70
CA PRO A 331 -3.95 -8.20 5.19
C PRO A 331 -4.04 -7.72 6.65
N ARG A 332 -2.97 -7.84 7.44
CA ARG A 332 -2.99 -7.69 8.91
C ARG A 332 -3.50 -6.34 9.44
N ASP A 333 -3.31 -5.24 8.70
CA ASP A 333 -3.68 -3.87 9.14
C ASP A 333 -4.94 -3.36 8.43
N TYR A 334 -5.78 -4.26 7.90
CA TYR A 334 -6.96 -3.95 7.09
C TYR A 334 -8.24 -4.49 7.73
N PRO A 335 -8.62 -4.00 8.93
CA PRO A 335 -9.84 -4.45 9.59
C PRO A 335 -11.07 -4.24 8.70
N ALA A 336 -12.11 -5.05 8.92
CA ALA A 336 -13.32 -5.12 8.11
C ALA A 336 -13.15 -5.67 6.68
N CYS A 337 -11.97 -6.21 6.32
CA CYS A 337 -11.75 -6.96 5.08
C CYS A 337 -11.84 -8.47 5.33
N LYS A 338 -12.28 -9.25 4.33
CA LYS A 338 -12.40 -10.72 4.45
C LYS A 338 -11.06 -11.38 4.77
N GLU A 339 -9.99 -10.94 4.11
CA GLU A 339 -8.64 -11.51 4.26
C GLU A 339 -8.01 -11.12 5.59
N TYR A 340 -8.43 -9.99 6.17
CA TYR A 340 -8.08 -9.64 7.54
C TYR A 340 -8.74 -10.60 8.53
N GLN A 341 -10.03 -10.92 8.32
CA GLN A 341 -10.72 -11.88 9.19
C GLN A 341 -10.01 -13.24 9.16
N GLN A 342 -9.70 -13.76 7.97
CA GLN A 342 -8.96 -15.01 7.83
C GLN A 342 -7.59 -14.94 8.52
N TYR A 343 -6.86 -13.83 8.38
CA TYR A 343 -5.59 -13.63 9.09
C TYR A 343 -5.77 -13.61 10.62
N SER A 344 -6.85 -13.00 11.12
CA SER A 344 -7.18 -12.94 12.54
C SER A 344 -7.55 -14.32 13.09
N ASP A 345 -8.35 -15.10 12.35
CA ASP A 345 -8.75 -16.46 12.69
C ASP A 345 -7.54 -17.40 12.78
N ASP A 346 -6.67 -17.37 11.77
CA ASP A 346 -5.42 -18.15 11.74
C ASP A 346 -4.49 -17.79 12.91
N ARG A 347 -4.50 -16.52 13.36
CA ARG A 347 -3.69 -16.07 14.50
C ARG A 347 -4.32 -16.52 15.81
N GLU A 348 -5.63 -16.37 15.97
CA GLU A 348 -6.36 -16.82 17.15
C GLU A 348 -6.13 -18.30 17.41
N GLU A 349 -6.27 -19.15 16.39
CA GLU A 349 -6.04 -20.59 16.53
C GLU A 349 -4.63 -20.86 17.08
N LYS A 350 -3.60 -20.29 16.45
CA LYS A 350 -2.20 -20.49 16.87
C LYS A 350 -1.91 -19.95 18.27
N GLU A 351 -2.42 -18.76 18.60
CA GLU A 351 -2.13 -18.11 19.88
C GLU A 351 -2.91 -18.74 21.04
N SER A 352 -4.19 -19.06 20.83
CA SER A 352 -5.03 -19.72 21.82
C SER A 352 -4.53 -21.13 22.12
N GLU A 353 -4.13 -21.91 21.11
CA GLU A 353 -3.47 -23.20 21.30
C GLU A 353 -2.17 -23.06 22.09
N ARG A 354 -1.32 -22.09 21.74
CA ARG A 354 -0.05 -21.84 22.43
C ARG A 354 -0.29 -21.48 23.90
N TRP A 355 -1.36 -20.74 24.19
CA TRP A 355 -1.75 -20.40 25.55
C TRP A 355 -2.32 -21.60 26.32
N GLN A 356 -3.12 -22.45 25.67
CA GLN A 356 -3.67 -23.67 26.27
C GLN A 356 -2.58 -24.69 26.61
N LYS A 357 -1.52 -24.78 25.80
CA LYS A 357 -0.34 -25.63 26.05
C LYS A 357 0.49 -25.19 27.27
N LYS A 358 0.39 -23.92 27.67
CA LYS A 358 1.08 -23.43 28.89
C LYS A 358 0.31 -23.89 30.14
N PRO A 359 1.01 -24.38 31.18
CA PRO A 359 0.33 -24.73 32.43
C PRO A 359 -0.30 -23.50 33.08
N PRO A 360 -1.35 -23.64 33.92
CA PRO A 360 -2.10 -22.52 34.49
C PRO A 360 -1.23 -21.44 35.15
N ALA A 361 -0.19 -21.83 35.91
CA ALA A 361 0.72 -20.89 36.59
C ALA A 361 1.71 -20.15 35.66
N LYS A 362 1.75 -20.49 34.36
CA LYS A 362 2.67 -19.89 33.37
C LYS A 362 1.95 -19.18 32.23
N ARG A 363 0.62 -19.06 32.31
CA ARG A 363 -0.20 -18.36 31.31
C ARG A 363 -0.95 -17.20 31.97
N PRO A 364 -1.11 -16.06 31.27
CA PRO A 364 -1.88 -14.93 31.80
C PRO A 364 -3.34 -15.32 32.00
N ASN A 365 -3.94 -14.88 33.10
CA ASN A 365 -5.37 -15.01 33.34
C ASN A 365 -6.09 -13.76 32.82
N TYR A 366 -6.58 -13.84 31.59
CA TYR A 366 -7.23 -12.70 30.92
C TYR A 366 -8.51 -12.20 31.60
N GLN A 367 -9.20 -13.06 32.36
CA GLN A 367 -10.38 -12.66 33.12
C GLN A 367 -9.99 -11.70 34.26
N VAL A 368 -8.95 -12.04 35.03
CA VAL A 368 -8.42 -11.19 36.09
C VAL A 368 -7.80 -9.90 35.52
N LEU A 369 -7.19 -9.98 34.34
CA LEU A 369 -6.63 -8.82 33.64
C LEU A 369 -7.69 -7.94 32.95
N LEU A 370 -8.97 -8.32 33.00
CA LEU A 370 -10.07 -7.61 32.32
C LEU A 370 -9.80 -7.45 30.81
N THR A 371 -9.21 -8.48 30.19
CA THR A 371 -8.97 -8.53 28.74
C THR A 371 -10.13 -9.27 28.10
N ARG A 372 -11.11 -8.51 27.60
CA ARG A 372 -12.36 -9.05 27.04
C ARG A 372 -12.16 -9.93 25.80
N SER A 373 -11.20 -9.57 24.94
CA SER A 373 -10.93 -10.29 23.69
C SER A 373 -9.43 -10.49 23.48
N PRO A 374 -8.84 -11.58 24.02
CA PRO A 374 -7.38 -11.77 24.04
C PRO A 374 -6.78 -12.26 22.72
N TRP A 375 -7.60 -12.78 21.80
CA TRP A 375 -7.14 -13.46 20.57
C TRP A 375 -7.50 -12.72 19.28
N GLN A 376 -8.59 -11.97 19.29
CA GLN A 376 -9.06 -11.16 18.17
C GLN A 376 -9.55 -9.79 18.65
N PRO A 377 -9.46 -8.72 17.84
CA PRO A 377 -10.16 -7.48 18.15
C PRO A 377 -11.67 -7.66 17.99
N ASP A 378 -12.45 -7.18 18.97
CA ASP A 378 -13.90 -7.20 18.89
C ASP A 378 -14.45 -5.92 18.23
N TRP A 379 -14.13 -5.76 16.93
CA TRP A 379 -14.50 -4.57 16.16
C TRP A 379 -15.98 -4.19 16.29
N ASP A 380 -16.87 -5.19 16.31
CA ASP A 380 -18.31 -4.97 16.47
C ASP A 380 -18.69 -4.38 17.82
N VAL A 381 -17.95 -4.70 18.89
CA VAL A 381 -18.17 -4.15 20.24
C VAL A 381 -17.67 -2.71 20.31
N VAL A 382 -16.46 -2.39 19.81
CA VAL A 382 -15.96 -1.00 19.80
C VAL A 382 -16.78 -0.07 18.91
N LEU A 383 -17.41 -0.60 17.85
CA LEU A 383 -18.34 0.13 16.99
C LEU A 383 -19.76 0.24 17.61
N GLY A 384 -20.00 -0.39 18.77
CA GLY A 384 -21.30 -0.42 19.45
C GLY A 384 -22.38 -1.15 18.64
N LEU A 385 -22.00 -2.11 17.81
CA LEU A 385 -22.90 -2.98 17.05
C LEU A 385 -23.37 -4.17 17.88
N GLN A 386 -22.54 -4.62 18.83
CA GLN A 386 -22.83 -5.68 19.77
C GLN A 386 -22.52 -5.24 21.21
N PRO A 387 -23.24 -5.76 22.22
CA PRO A 387 -22.85 -5.57 23.62
C PRO A 387 -21.53 -6.30 23.91
N PRO A 388 -20.73 -5.84 24.88
CA PRO A 388 -19.51 -6.54 25.28
C PRO A 388 -19.84 -7.92 25.87
N PRO A 389 -18.98 -8.93 25.66
CA PRO A 389 -19.21 -10.26 26.21
C PRO A 389 -19.19 -10.24 27.75
N PRO A 390 -20.03 -11.05 28.44
CA PRO A 390 -19.99 -11.16 29.89
C PRO A 390 -18.64 -11.71 30.35
N MET A 391 -17.96 -11.03 31.28
CA MET A 391 -16.65 -11.45 31.77
C MET A 391 -16.68 -12.58 32.82
N ASP A 392 -17.88 -13.00 33.25
CA ASP A 392 -18.06 -13.96 34.35
C ASP A 392 -18.29 -15.42 33.91
N LEU A 393 -18.30 -15.71 32.60
CA LEU A 393 -18.58 -17.06 32.08
C LEU A 393 -17.35 -17.67 31.38
N PRO A 394 -17.00 -18.94 31.66
CA PRO A 394 -15.92 -19.61 30.95
C PRO A 394 -16.25 -19.74 29.45
N ALA A 395 -15.28 -19.38 28.60
CA ALA A 395 -15.36 -19.26 27.14
C ALA A 395 -15.75 -20.53 26.36
N LYS A 396 -16.15 -21.62 27.02
CA LYS A 396 -16.54 -22.89 26.40
C LYS A 396 -18.04 -23.19 26.42
N THR A 397 -18.87 -22.33 27.03
CA THR A 397 -20.30 -22.64 27.25
C THR A 397 -21.28 -21.76 26.48
N SER A 398 -20.82 -20.75 25.75
CA SER A 398 -21.71 -19.83 25.00
C SER A 398 -22.13 -20.34 23.62
N ALA A 399 -21.66 -21.50 23.17
CA ALA A 399 -22.08 -22.08 21.88
C ALA A 399 -23.51 -22.67 21.91
N ASP A 400 -24.09 -22.92 23.09
CA ASP A 400 -25.35 -23.68 23.24
C ASP A 400 -26.55 -22.88 23.79
N PHE A 401 -26.42 -21.56 24.02
CA PHE A 401 -27.56 -20.74 24.43
C PHE A 401 -28.12 -19.96 23.25
N VAL A 402 -29.24 -20.45 22.70
CA VAL A 402 -30.04 -19.72 21.72
C VAL A 402 -30.77 -18.58 22.43
N GLU A 403 -30.31 -17.35 22.24
CA GLU A 403 -30.98 -16.15 22.74
C GLU A 403 -32.29 -15.92 21.96
N THR A 404 -33.43 -16.09 22.63
CA THR A 404 -34.78 -16.01 22.04
C THR A 404 -35.34 -14.58 21.91
N GLN A 405 -34.50 -13.55 21.81
CA GLN A 405 -34.99 -12.19 21.54
C GLN A 405 -34.44 -11.67 20.22
N ARG A 406 -35.36 -11.36 19.30
CA ARG A 406 -35.11 -10.69 18.02
C ARG A 406 -34.59 -9.28 18.26
N HIS A 407 -33.30 -9.11 18.58
CA HIS A 407 -32.62 -7.88 18.24
C HIS A 407 -32.54 -7.83 16.72
N GLN A 408 -33.37 -7.00 16.11
CA GLN A 408 -33.24 -6.61 14.70
C GLN A 408 -31.96 -5.77 14.53
N ALA A 409 -30.79 -6.37 14.78
CA ALA A 409 -29.55 -5.83 14.26
C ALA A 409 -29.63 -6.02 12.74
N LYS A 410 -30.08 -4.96 12.04
CA LYS A 410 -29.85 -4.86 10.60
C LYS A 410 -28.37 -5.18 10.36
N ASP A 411 -28.08 -6.02 9.37
CA ASP A 411 -26.76 -6.49 8.94
C ASP A 411 -25.82 -5.30 8.63
N MET A 412 -25.33 -4.63 9.68
CA MET A 412 -24.50 -3.43 9.63
C MET A 412 -23.05 -3.86 9.61
N LYS A 413 -22.39 -3.68 8.47
CA LYS A 413 -21.03 -4.17 8.24
C LYS A 413 -20.04 -3.05 8.53
N PRO A 414 -19.05 -3.29 9.41
CA PRO A 414 -17.90 -2.41 9.55
C PRO A 414 -17.25 -2.13 8.19
N TRP A 415 -16.65 -0.94 8.05
CA TRP A 415 -15.85 -0.60 6.87
C TRP A 415 -14.69 0.30 7.26
N LEU A 416 -13.63 0.31 6.46
CA LEU A 416 -12.42 1.06 6.74
C LEU A 416 -12.34 2.31 5.86
N LEU A 417 -12.43 3.49 6.48
CA LEU A 417 -12.21 4.78 5.82
C LEU A 417 -10.72 4.94 5.51
N ARG A 418 -10.41 5.12 4.22
CA ARG A 418 -9.02 5.12 3.72
C ARG A 418 -8.84 5.79 2.36
N GLY A 419 -7.57 6.04 2.03
CA GLY A 419 -7.11 6.57 0.76
C GLY A 419 -6.73 8.06 0.83
N PRO A 420 -6.32 8.64 -0.31
CA PRO A 420 -5.59 9.91 -0.32
C PRO A 420 -6.46 11.14 -0.04
N ASN A 421 -7.77 10.96 0.13
CA ASN A 421 -8.70 12.05 0.47
C ASN A 421 -9.16 11.98 1.93
N VAL A 422 -8.61 11.08 2.77
CA VAL A 422 -9.04 10.95 4.16
C VAL A 422 -8.97 12.28 4.90
N GLY A 423 -7.85 13.00 4.85
CA GLY A 423 -7.72 14.32 5.49
C GLY A 423 -8.84 15.29 5.09
N ARG A 424 -9.12 15.40 3.78
CA ARG A 424 -10.21 16.24 3.24
C ARG A 424 -11.60 15.78 3.68
N ILE A 425 -11.84 14.47 3.71
CA ILE A 425 -13.12 13.90 4.17
C ILE A 425 -13.33 14.24 5.65
N LEU A 426 -12.28 14.10 6.48
CA LEU A 426 -12.34 14.41 7.90
C LEU A 426 -12.57 15.91 8.14
N GLU A 427 -11.86 16.77 7.41
CA GLU A 427 -12.03 18.22 7.48
C GLU A 427 -13.46 18.64 7.10
N ALA A 428 -13.94 18.19 5.94
CA ALA A 428 -15.30 18.48 5.48
C ALA A 428 -16.35 17.97 6.48
N ALA A 429 -16.21 16.74 6.98
CA ALA A 429 -17.10 16.20 8.01
C ALA A 429 -17.09 17.06 9.29
N SER A 430 -15.93 17.55 9.74
CA SER A 430 -15.81 18.39 10.94
C SER A 430 -16.39 19.80 10.82
N THR A 431 -16.57 20.31 9.61
CA THR A 431 -17.18 21.63 9.39
C THR A 431 -18.71 21.61 9.46
N MET A 432 -19.33 20.43 9.41
CA MET A 432 -20.78 20.28 9.47
C MET A 432 -21.25 19.96 10.88
N PHE A 433 -22.32 20.60 11.34
CA PHE A 433 -22.91 20.33 12.66
C PHE A 433 -23.30 18.84 12.83
N ASN A 434 -23.75 18.19 11.76
CA ASN A 434 -23.95 16.75 11.71
C ASN A 434 -22.79 16.10 10.94
N HIS A 435 -21.78 15.63 11.67
CA HIS A 435 -20.60 14.96 11.10
C HIS A 435 -20.97 13.75 10.21
N ALA A 436 -22.01 13.00 10.59
CA ALA A 436 -22.47 11.84 9.83
C ALA A 436 -23.04 12.25 8.46
N ALA A 437 -23.80 13.35 8.41
CA ALA A 437 -24.30 13.91 7.15
C ALA A 437 -23.15 14.40 6.26
N GLY A 438 -22.13 15.06 6.83
CA GLY A 438 -20.96 15.52 6.09
C GLY A 438 -20.11 14.39 5.51
N LEU A 439 -19.88 13.33 6.30
CA LEU A 439 -19.24 12.12 5.78
C LEU A 439 -20.03 11.51 4.62
N HIS A 440 -21.35 11.38 4.77
CA HIS A 440 -22.22 10.82 3.75
C HIS A 440 -22.21 11.65 2.45
N GLU A 441 -22.24 12.98 2.56
CA GLU A 441 -22.15 13.90 1.42
C GLU A 441 -20.81 13.75 0.67
N GLU A 442 -19.68 13.75 1.39
CA GLU A 442 -18.36 13.61 0.79
C GLU A 442 -18.14 12.24 0.12
N ILE A 443 -18.62 11.15 0.74
CA ILE A 443 -18.58 9.82 0.12
C ILE A 443 -19.39 9.80 -1.18
N ASN A 444 -20.57 10.44 -1.20
CA ASN A 444 -21.36 10.56 -2.42
C ASN A 444 -20.69 11.43 -3.49
N LYS A 445 -20.05 12.56 -3.12
CA LYS A 445 -19.23 13.35 -4.05
C LYS A 445 -18.14 12.49 -4.69
N LEU A 446 -17.45 11.65 -3.90
CA LEU A 446 -16.43 10.73 -4.41
C LEU A 446 -17.00 9.62 -5.31
N ARG A 447 -18.19 9.10 -5.00
CA ARG A 447 -18.91 8.13 -5.84
C ARG A 447 -19.27 8.75 -7.19
N THR A 448 -19.92 9.91 -7.19
CA THR A 448 -20.31 10.64 -8.42
C THR A 448 -19.10 11.02 -9.26
N LYS A 449 -18.00 11.49 -8.64
CA LYS A 449 -16.73 11.79 -9.35
C LYS A 449 -16.16 10.58 -10.09
N ARG A 450 -16.48 9.37 -9.63
CA ARG A 450 -16.06 8.10 -10.23
C ARG A 450 -17.13 7.45 -11.11
N LEU A 451 -18.22 8.17 -11.42
CA LEU A 451 -19.37 7.67 -12.17
C LEU A 451 -20.04 6.47 -11.50
N LEU A 452 -20.08 6.47 -10.17
CA LEU A 452 -20.90 5.57 -9.39
C LEU A 452 -22.16 6.31 -8.96
N ASP A 453 -23.27 5.58 -8.88
CA ASP A 453 -24.50 6.12 -8.30
C ASP A 453 -24.26 6.56 -6.85
N PRO A 454 -25.01 7.52 -6.31
CA PRO A 454 -25.00 7.80 -4.87
C PRO A 454 -25.26 6.53 -4.04
N LEU A 455 -24.90 6.58 -2.76
CA LEU A 455 -25.24 5.52 -1.82
C LEU A 455 -26.76 5.30 -1.81
N PRO A 456 -27.21 4.04 -1.79
CA PRO A 456 -28.63 3.74 -1.76
C PRO A 456 -29.27 4.25 -0.47
N ALA A 457 -30.56 4.58 -0.51
CA ALA A 457 -31.30 5.09 0.65
C ALA A 457 -31.30 4.14 1.87
N SER A 458 -30.95 2.86 1.68
CA SER A 458 -30.74 1.90 2.76
C SER A 458 -29.54 2.24 3.66
N VAL A 459 -28.53 2.93 3.13
CA VAL A 459 -27.33 3.37 3.86
C VAL A 459 -27.58 4.76 4.43
N ARG A 460 -28.12 4.81 5.65
CA ARG A 460 -28.30 6.07 6.38
C ARG A 460 -26.95 6.66 6.80
N ALA A 461 -26.87 7.99 6.87
CA ALA A 461 -25.69 8.72 7.33
C ALA A 461 -25.19 8.22 8.70
N ASP A 462 -26.09 8.05 9.68
CA ASP A 462 -25.75 7.59 11.03
C ASP A 462 -25.13 6.18 11.03
N ASN A 463 -25.64 5.30 10.15
CA ASN A 463 -25.13 3.93 10.02
C ASN A 463 -23.75 3.93 9.36
N LEU A 464 -23.55 4.73 8.31
CA LEU A 464 -22.26 4.90 7.64
C LEU A 464 -21.20 5.43 8.62
N TRP A 465 -21.56 6.40 9.45
CA TRP A 465 -20.72 6.97 10.50
C TRP A 465 -20.38 5.95 11.60
N LYS A 466 -21.41 5.28 12.15
CA LYS A 466 -21.25 4.33 13.27
C LYS A 466 -20.37 3.12 12.91
N THR A 467 -20.40 2.68 11.66
CA THR A 467 -19.67 1.49 11.17
C THR A 467 -18.28 1.80 10.60
N ALA A 468 -17.88 3.08 10.56
CA ALA A 468 -16.60 3.49 10.01
C ALA A 468 -15.46 3.28 11.01
N LEU A 469 -14.46 2.51 10.61
CA LEU A 469 -13.15 2.44 11.24
C LEU A 469 -12.18 3.35 10.48
N ILE A 470 -11.16 3.83 11.18
CA ILE A 470 -10.05 4.58 10.58
C ILE A 470 -8.72 4.07 11.10
N THR A 471 -7.74 3.94 10.20
CA THR A 471 -6.39 3.52 10.57
C THR A 471 -5.65 4.67 11.24
N VAL A 472 -5.01 4.36 12.36
CA VAL A 472 -4.24 5.31 13.17
C VAL A 472 -2.85 4.78 13.44
N LYS A 473 -1.92 5.69 13.69
CA LYS A 473 -0.62 5.40 14.31
C LYS A 473 -0.61 5.90 15.74
N LEU A 474 0.11 5.18 16.60
CA LEU A 474 0.29 5.49 18.01
C LEU A 474 1.78 5.68 18.27
N ARG A 475 2.13 6.78 18.95
CA ARG A 475 3.48 7.04 19.45
C ARG A 475 3.43 7.12 20.96
N MET A 476 4.17 6.26 21.65
CA MET A 476 4.11 6.19 23.11
C MET A 476 4.74 7.46 23.73
N CYS A 477 4.09 8.05 24.72
CA CYS A 477 4.58 9.28 25.39
C CYS A 477 5.72 9.00 26.39
N GLY A 478 5.97 7.73 26.70
CA GLY A 478 6.94 7.32 27.70
C GLY A 478 7.35 5.86 27.53
N ARG A 479 7.70 5.20 28.63
CA ARG A 479 8.17 3.82 28.61
C ARG A 479 7.07 2.85 28.19
N GLY A 480 7.50 1.78 27.53
CA GLY A 480 6.69 0.61 27.19
C GLY A 480 6.48 0.47 25.71
N ARG A 481 6.20 -0.76 25.28
CA ARG A 481 6.12 -1.15 23.88
C ARG A 481 4.80 -1.87 23.67
N PRO A 482 3.86 -1.30 22.91
CA PRO A 482 2.61 -1.99 22.62
C PRO A 482 2.89 -3.24 21.79
N GLU A 483 2.23 -4.33 22.15
CA GLU A 483 2.16 -5.55 21.36
C GLU A 483 0.98 -5.52 20.39
N ASP A 484 0.96 -6.47 19.45
CA ASP A 484 -0.24 -6.73 18.65
C ASP A 484 -1.40 -7.08 19.59
N LEU A 485 -2.61 -6.59 19.27
CA LEU A 485 -3.82 -6.68 20.10
C LEU A 485 -3.83 -5.84 21.38
N ALA A 486 -2.88 -4.94 21.58
CA ALA A 486 -3.03 -3.95 22.64
C ALA A 486 -4.34 -3.17 22.48
N MET A 487 -5.04 -2.96 23.58
CA MET A 487 -6.31 -2.23 23.62
C MET A 487 -6.02 -0.73 23.73
N ILE A 488 -6.74 0.06 22.94
CA ILE A 488 -6.67 1.53 22.94
C ILE A 488 -7.85 2.04 23.75
N TYR A 489 -7.58 2.90 24.74
CA TYR A 489 -8.56 3.46 25.66
C TYR A 489 -8.69 4.97 25.47
N ILE A 490 -9.93 5.45 25.49
CA ILE A 490 -10.22 6.88 25.64
C ILE A 490 -9.99 7.30 27.09
N VAL A 491 -9.47 8.52 27.27
CA VAL A 491 -9.27 9.16 28.58
C VAL A 491 -10.28 10.29 28.74
N ASP A 492 -10.72 10.55 29.97
CA ASP A 492 -11.58 11.70 30.26
C ASP A 492 -10.78 13.01 30.33
N ASP A 493 -11.49 14.15 30.41
CA ASP A 493 -10.88 15.48 30.39
C ASP A 493 -9.98 15.72 31.65
N GLU A 494 -10.29 15.09 32.78
CA GLU A 494 -9.50 15.21 34.02
C GLU A 494 -8.16 14.48 33.87
N GLU A 495 -8.20 13.20 33.49
CA GLU A 495 -7.01 12.38 33.27
C GLU A 495 -6.17 12.91 32.10
N HIS A 496 -6.81 13.42 31.03
CA HIS A 496 -6.11 14.11 29.96
C HIS A 496 -5.30 15.31 30.49
N GLY A 497 -5.89 16.11 31.38
CA GLY A 497 -5.22 17.23 32.04
C GLY A 497 -4.03 16.78 32.90
N GLN A 498 -4.19 15.69 33.65
CA GLN A 498 -3.13 15.11 34.49
C GLN A 498 -1.94 14.63 33.65
N TRP A 499 -2.19 13.87 32.59
CA TRP A 499 -1.13 13.43 31.66
C TRP A 499 -0.44 14.61 30.98
N THR A 500 -1.21 15.58 30.47
CA THR A 500 -0.65 16.77 29.82
C THR A 500 0.25 17.56 30.77
N ALA A 501 -0.16 17.72 32.03
CA ALA A 501 0.66 18.36 33.05
C ALA A 501 1.95 17.56 33.31
N SER A 502 1.87 16.22 33.37
CA SER A 502 3.02 15.35 33.57
C SER A 502 4.05 15.41 32.45
N PHE A 503 3.66 15.78 31.22
CA PHE A 503 4.58 15.94 30.08
C PHE A 503 5.26 17.30 30.04
N ASN A 504 4.64 18.33 30.63
CA ASN A 504 5.12 19.71 30.58
C ASN A 504 5.98 20.13 31.78
N LYS A 505 6.06 19.29 32.84
CA LYS A 505 7.01 19.51 33.93
C LYS A 505 8.43 19.25 33.39
N ASP A 506 9.31 20.24 33.47
CA ASP A 506 10.71 20.13 33.02
C ASP A 506 11.36 18.89 33.65
N ALA A 507 11.95 18.02 32.82
CA ALA A 507 12.46 16.68 33.13
C ALA A 507 13.68 16.60 34.09
N MET A 508 13.73 17.47 35.10
CA MET A 508 14.84 17.61 36.06
C MET A 508 14.51 17.11 37.48
N LEU A 509 13.33 16.53 37.76
CA LEU A 509 12.96 16.04 39.10
C LEU A 509 12.46 14.59 39.12
N THR A 510 12.69 13.90 40.25
CA THR A 510 12.32 12.49 40.48
C THR A 510 10.82 12.24 40.65
N ASP A 511 10.04 13.26 41.06
CA ASP A 511 8.58 13.19 41.24
C ASP A 511 7.81 12.92 39.94
N ASP A 512 8.37 13.29 38.77
CA ASP A 512 7.68 13.18 37.48
C ASP A 512 7.44 11.72 37.06
N GLN A 513 8.30 10.80 37.50
CA GLN A 513 8.13 9.37 37.23
C GLN A 513 7.04 8.76 38.11
N GLU A 514 6.88 9.24 39.34
CA GLU A 514 5.85 8.71 40.26
C GLU A 514 4.45 9.10 39.78
N ASP A 515 4.22 10.37 39.40
CA ASP A 515 2.95 10.83 38.83
C ASP A 515 2.53 10.01 37.61
N GLN A 516 3.46 9.78 36.66
CA GLN A 516 3.18 8.99 35.46
C GLN A 516 2.93 7.51 35.79
N LEU A 517 3.60 6.95 36.80
CA LEU A 517 3.39 5.57 37.24
C LEU A 517 2.02 5.42 37.91
N GLU A 518 1.60 6.38 38.72
CA GLU A 518 0.26 6.38 39.33
C GLU A 518 -0.83 6.44 38.26
N LEU A 519 -0.72 7.37 37.31
CA LEU A 519 -1.64 7.45 36.18
C LEU A 519 -1.62 6.17 35.34
N ALA A 520 -0.45 5.57 35.14
CA ALA A 520 -0.33 4.33 34.38
C ALA A 520 -0.96 3.11 35.10
N ASN A 521 -0.95 3.10 36.43
CA ASN A 521 -1.56 2.04 37.23
C ASN A 521 -3.06 2.27 37.48
N ARG A 522 -3.62 3.43 37.12
CA ARG A 522 -5.07 3.68 37.19
C ARG A 522 -5.80 2.76 36.21
N GLN A 523 -6.54 1.82 36.78
CA GLN A 523 -7.34 0.84 36.05
C GLN A 523 -8.50 1.52 35.29
N MET A 524 -8.66 1.15 34.02
CA MET A 524 -9.73 1.67 33.15
C MET A 524 -10.86 0.65 33.02
N HIS A 525 -12.08 1.14 32.84
CA HIS A 525 -13.22 0.30 32.51
C HIS A 525 -13.12 -0.24 31.08
N THR A 526 -13.63 -1.45 30.82
CA THR A 526 -13.59 -2.08 29.50
C THR A 526 -14.43 -1.35 28.45
N ASP A 527 -15.39 -0.54 28.87
CA ASP A 527 -16.23 0.28 27.96
C ASP A 527 -15.45 1.45 27.36
N ASN A 528 -14.32 1.83 27.97
CA ASN A 528 -13.45 2.88 27.47
C ASN A 528 -12.56 2.39 26.31
N ILE A 529 -12.60 1.09 25.96
CA ILE A 529 -11.86 0.57 24.81
C ILE A 529 -12.47 1.12 23.52
N ILE A 530 -11.68 1.91 22.79
CA ILE A 530 -12.04 2.56 21.53
C ILE A 530 -11.29 1.99 20.33
N GLY A 531 -10.51 0.92 20.49
CA GLY A 531 -9.84 0.30 19.36
C GLY A 531 -8.74 -0.66 19.77
N TYR A 532 -8.03 -1.15 18.76
CA TYR A 532 -6.97 -2.14 18.93
C TYR A 532 -5.76 -1.82 18.06
N VAL A 533 -4.60 -2.14 18.60
CA VAL A 533 -3.34 -2.20 17.86
C VAL A 533 -3.35 -3.43 16.96
N THR A 534 -3.15 -3.23 15.66
CA THR A 534 -3.01 -4.31 14.68
C THR A 534 -1.55 -4.74 14.56
N THR A 535 -0.61 -3.79 14.64
CA THR A 535 0.83 -4.04 14.64
C THR A 535 1.53 -3.15 15.67
N GLY A 536 2.15 -3.72 16.70
CA GLY A 536 2.85 -3.00 17.76
C GLY A 536 4.31 -3.44 17.92
N ASN A 537 5.25 -2.49 17.91
CA ASN A 537 6.66 -2.79 18.16
C ASN A 537 7.49 -1.55 18.55
N PHE A 538 8.74 -1.75 18.93
CA PHE A 538 9.71 -0.68 18.99
C PHE A 538 10.18 -0.32 17.57
N SER A 539 10.06 0.95 17.19
CA SER A 539 10.61 1.45 15.93
C SER A 539 12.08 1.79 16.14
N LEU A 540 12.96 1.07 15.44
CA LEU A 540 14.39 1.37 15.50
C LEU A 540 14.72 2.69 14.80
N SER A 541 13.88 3.10 13.86
CA SER A 541 14.09 4.32 13.08
C SER A 541 13.68 5.58 13.86
N LEU A 542 12.62 5.49 14.67
CA LEU A 542 12.17 6.57 15.55
C LEU A 542 12.88 6.57 16.93
N GLY A 543 13.42 5.42 17.35
CA GLY A 543 14.04 5.29 18.67
C GLY A 543 13.03 5.20 19.81
N GLU A 544 11.78 4.88 19.51
CA GLU A 544 10.68 4.81 20.48
C GLU A 544 9.66 3.73 20.10
N ALA A 545 8.74 3.45 21.02
CA ALA A 545 7.66 2.51 20.80
C ALA A 545 6.57 3.10 19.89
N TYR A 546 6.17 2.32 18.90
CA TYR A 546 5.28 2.72 17.82
C TYR A 546 4.24 1.63 17.57
N ALA A 547 3.04 2.03 17.18
CA ALA A 547 2.01 1.08 16.78
C ALA A 547 1.16 1.60 15.63
N ILE A 548 0.61 0.67 14.86
CA ILE A 548 -0.47 0.88 13.90
C ILE A 548 -1.70 0.18 14.46
N GLY A 549 -2.85 0.84 14.39
CA GLY A 549 -4.12 0.30 14.85
C GLY A 549 -5.30 0.88 14.11
N ALA A 550 -6.48 0.61 14.62
CA ALA A 550 -7.71 1.23 14.13
C ALA A 550 -8.64 1.59 15.29
N VAL A 551 -9.40 2.67 15.09
CA VAL A 551 -10.43 3.16 16.01
C VAL A 551 -11.70 3.50 15.22
N PRO A 552 -12.90 3.49 15.84
CA PRO A 552 -14.10 4.05 15.24
C PRO A 552 -13.93 5.53 14.91
N LEU A 553 -14.46 5.95 13.76
CA LEU A 553 -14.44 7.33 13.33
C LEU A 553 -15.16 8.27 14.32
N ALA A 554 -16.25 7.79 14.93
CA ALA A 554 -16.96 8.52 15.96
C ALA A 554 -16.06 8.88 17.15
N ARG A 555 -15.28 7.91 17.65
CA ARG A 555 -14.37 8.10 18.78
C ARG A 555 -13.19 9.01 18.42
N LEU A 556 -12.73 9.00 17.16
CA LEU A 556 -11.73 9.96 16.69
C LEU A 556 -12.23 11.41 16.81
N PHE A 557 -13.50 11.68 16.49
CA PHE A 557 -14.07 13.01 16.61
C PHE A 557 -14.23 13.45 18.06
N GLU A 558 -14.64 12.55 18.95
CA GLU A 558 -14.66 12.81 20.40
C GLU A 558 -13.27 13.22 20.91
N LEU A 559 -12.20 12.54 20.48
CA LEU A 559 -10.82 12.90 20.81
C LEU A 559 -10.42 14.27 20.25
N LYS A 560 -10.83 14.61 19.01
CA LYS A 560 -10.55 15.93 18.42
C LYS A 560 -11.27 17.05 19.17
N GLU A 561 -12.52 16.82 19.56
CA GLU A 561 -13.30 17.75 20.36
C GLU A 561 -12.66 17.94 21.74
N GLN A 562 -12.23 16.85 22.39
CA GLN A 562 -11.49 16.91 23.66
C GLN A 562 -10.21 17.72 23.52
N ALA A 563 -9.36 17.45 22.52
CA ALA A 563 -8.14 18.21 22.30
C ALA A 563 -8.42 19.72 22.10
N THR A 564 -9.50 20.06 21.38
CA THR A 564 -9.93 21.44 21.17
C THR A 564 -10.39 22.10 22.48
N ARG A 565 -11.18 21.39 23.31
CA ARG A 565 -11.62 21.88 24.63
C ARG A 565 -10.44 22.07 25.59
N MET A 566 -9.50 21.14 25.58
CA MET A 566 -8.34 21.16 26.48
C MET A 566 -7.33 22.24 26.10
N GLY A 567 -7.26 22.64 24.82
CA GLY A 567 -6.67 23.88 24.29
C GLY A 567 -5.16 24.09 24.47
N LYS A 568 -4.54 23.42 25.45
CA LYS A 568 -3.13 23.50 25.81
C LYS A 568 -2.29 22.41 25.14
N TYR A 569 -2.93 21.37 24.60
CA TYR A 569 -2.28 20.22 24.01
C TYR A 569 -2.95 19.82 22.69
N PRO A 570 -2.25 19.95 21.55
CA PRO A 570 -2.86 19.74 20.24
C PRO A 570 -2.95 18.26 19.83
N HIS A 571 -2.29 17.35 20.57
CA HIS A 571 -2.24 15.93 20.20
C HIS A 571 -3.40 15.15 20.80
N LEU A 572 -3.91 14.18 20.03
CA LEU A 572 -4.97 13.28 20.51
C LEU A 572 -4.35 12.28 21.48
N LEU A 573 -4.70 12.39 22.76
CA LEU A 573 -4.14 11.55 23.82
C LEU A 573 -5.03 10.33 24.07
N VAL A 574 -4.41 9.16 24.15
CA VAL A 574 -5.07 7.89 24.50
C VAL A 574 -4.21 7.08 25.47
N LYS A 575 -4.79 6.07 26.09
CA LYS A 575 -4.04 5.03 26.82
C LYS A 575 -3.98 3.74 26.01
N VAL A 576 -2.89 2.99 26.16
CA VAL A 576 -2.70 1.68 25.52
C VAL A 576 -2.34 0.66 26.61
N ARG A 577 -2.99 -0.51 26.57
CA ARG A 577 -2.67 -1.62 27.48
C ARG A 577 -2.56 -2.92 26.70
N ASP A 578 -1.45 -3.63 26.87
CA ASP A 578 -1.29 -4.97 26.32
C ASP A 578 -2.24 -5.97 26.97
N ARG A 579 -2.67 -6.97 26.23
CA ARG A 579 -3.62 -8.01 26.68
C ARG A 579 -3.17 -8.76 27.94
N GLY A 580 -1.87 -8.86 28.17
CA GLY A 580 -1.26 -9.59 29.28
C GLY A 580 -0.78 -8.71 30.44
N GLU A 581 -0.96 -7.39 30.37
CA GLU A 581 -0.44 -6.43 31.34
C GLU A 581 -1.56 -5.70 32.09
N THR A 582 -1.21 -5.13 33.26
CA THR A 582 -2.11 -4.28 34.06
C THR A 582 -1.83 -2.79 33.89
N VAL A 583 -0.70 -2.42 33.26
CA VAL A 583 -0.22 -1.04 33.16
C VAL A 583 -0.75 -0.40 31.88
N TYR A 584 -1.37 0.76 32.03
CA TYR A 584 -1.91 1.56 30.94
C TYR A 584 -0.93 2.67 30.59
N ARG A 585 -0.52 2.79 29.34
CA ARG A 585 0.54 3.72 28.93
C ARG A 585 -0.02 4.79 28.01
N ALA A 586 0.31 6.04 28.25
CA ALA A 586 -0.12 7.14 27.39
C ALA A 586 0.53 7.06 26.00
N ALA A 587 -0.25 7.38 24.97
CA ALA A 587 0.21 7.47 23.59
C ALA A 587 -0.50 8.61 22.86
N HIS A 588 0.21 9.22 21.90
CA HIS A 588 -0.37 10.13 20.92
C HIS A 588 -0.92 9.35 19.74
N LEU A 589 -2.16 9.66 19.38
CA LEU A 589 -2.87 9.08 18.26
C LEU A 589 -2.89 10.04 17.08
N GLU A 590 -2.52 9.55 15.90
CA GLU A 590 -2.61 10.30 14.65
C GLU A 590 -3.25 9.45 13.55
N VAL A 591 -3.99 10.09 12.65
CA VAL A 591 -4.60 9.41 11.51
C VAL A 591 -3.55 9.09 10.46
N ILE A 592 -3.61 7.88 9.88
CA ILE A 592 -2.80 7.54 8.70
C ILE A 592 -3.60 7.92 7.44
N GLU A 593 -3.12 8.92 6.71
CA GLU A 593 -3.68 9.32 5.41
C GLU A 593 -3.09 8.43 4.30
N GLY A 594 -3.92 7.53 3.77
CA GLY A 594 -3.47 6.39 2.95
C GLY A 594 -3.27 6.62 1.46
#